data_AF-A0A4S0JQC1-F1
#
_entry.id   AF-A0A4S0JQC1-F1
#
_cell.length_a   1.000
_cell.length_b   1.000
_cell.length_c   1.000
_cell.angle_alpha   90.00
_cell.angle_beta   90.00
_cell.angle_gamma   90.00
#
_symmetry.space_group_name_H-M   'P 1'
#
loop_
_entity.id
_entity.type
_entity.pdbx_description
1 polymer ?
#
loop_
_entity_poly.entity_id
_entity_poly.type
_entity_poly.pdbx_seq_one_letter_code
_entity_poly.pdbx_strand_id
1 'polypeptide(L)'
;MESPAAAPKPEADAGTELTESAIGLDRQGKVDLQERLLAIGYDLDAADGDLGAKTRRAIGQWQEANGLPPSTFLTPKQYARLKLDTVDALKTYRAERASEAQAKKQESVVPQRPQKPQPVVRARPRRQEQREAANPGPAPKPKATPARKSAYHMCNGIDGTFEIPAAQRCPLSGYANH
;
A
#
# COMPACT_ATOMS: atom_id res chain seq x y z
N MET A 1 39.19 -56.88 -12.23
CA MET A 1 39.21 -55.66 -13.07
C MET A 1 39.01 -54.46 -12.16
N GLU A 2 39.99 -53.56 -12.20
CA GLU A 2 40.11 -52.24 -11.56
C GLU A 2 38.82 -51.40 -11.43
N SER A 3 38.74 -50.64 -10.33
CA SER A 3 37.95 -49.39 -10.21
C SER A 3 38.54 -48.26 -11.07
N PRO A 4 37.85 -47.12 -11.23
CA PRO A 4 38.06 -46.09 -10.23
C PRO A 4 36.78 -45.38 -9.75
N ALA A 5 36.81 -45.01 -8.47
CA ALA A 5 36.02 -43.93 -7.93
C ALA A 5 36.36 -42.62 -8.66
N ALA A 6 35.36 -41.81 -9.06
CA ALA A 6 35.58 -40.48 -9.62
C ALA A 6 34.37 -39.54 -9.43
N ALA A 7 34.68 -38.34 -8.92
CA ALA A 7 33.92 -37.10 -8.78
C ALA A 7 32.86 -36.96 -7.64
N PRO A 8 32.96 -35.92 -6.77
CA PRO A 8 31.85 -35.51 -5.94
C PRO A 8 30.74 -34.97 -6.85
N LYS A 9 29.54 -35.55 -6.76
CA LYS A 9 28.41 -35.26 -7.64
C LYS A 9 27.98 -33.79 -7.50
N PRO A 10 28.06 -32.95 -8.56
CA PRO A 10 27.44 -31.62 -8.54
C PRO A 10 25.91 -31.68 -8.41
N GLU A 11 25.31 -32.86 -8.60
CA GLU A 11 23.88 -33.16 -8.50
C GLU A 11 23.30 -32.99 -7.08
N ALA A 12 24.14 -33.08 -6.04
CA ALA A 12 23.67 -32.91 -4.66
C ALA A 12 23.55 -31.43 -4.26
N ASP A 13 24.26 -30.54 -4.95
CA ASP A 13 24.25 -29.10 -4.69
C ASP A 13 23.40 -28.32 -5.71
N ALA A 14 23.27 -28.83 -6.94
CA ALA A 14 22.35 -28.29 -7.94
C ALA A 14 20.88 -28.54 -7.53
N GLY A 15 20.08 -27.47 -7.48
CA GLY A 15 18.67 -27.60 -7.20
C GLY A 15 17.92 -28.28 -8.35
N THR A 16 16.86 -29.00 -8.01
CA THR A 16 15.91 -29.56 -8.99
C THR A 16 14.49 -29.25 -8.53
N GLU A 17 13.50 -29.47 -9.40
CA GLU A 17 12.09 -29.37 -9.03
C GLU A 17 11.74 -30.22 -7.80
N LEU A 18 12.33 -31.41 -7.68
CA LEU A 18 12.13 -32.29 -6.53
C LEU A 18 12.69 -31.66 -5.25
N THR A 19 13.87 -31.07 -5.34
CA THR A 19 14.54 -30.43 -4.20
C THR A 19 13.81 -29.17 -3.75
N GLU A 20 13.28 -28.39 -4.69
CA GLU A 20 12.43 -27.23 -4.40
C GLU A 20 11.09 -27.65 -3.80
N SER A 21 10.49 -28.73 -4.32
CA SER A 21 9.26 -29.32 -3.77
C SER A 21 9.47 -29.83 -2.35
N ALA A 22 10.65 -30.38 -2.04
CA ALA A 22 11.01 -30.82 -0.69
C ALA A 22 11.12 -29.67 0.32
N ILE A 23 11.25 -28.42 -0.12
CA ILE A 23 11.17 -27.24 0.76
C ILE A 23 9.74 -27.04 1.29
N GLY A 24 8.72 -27.51 0.55
CA GLY A 24 7.32 -27.34 0.92
C GLY A 24 6.86 -25.88 0.85
N LEU A 25 7.32 -25.14 -0.16
CA LEU A 25 6.95 -23.74 -0.39
C LEU A 25 5.46 -23.62 -0.74
N ASP A 26 4.64 -23.26 0.25
CA ASP A 26 3.27 -22.79 0.04
C ASP A 26 3.25 -21.45 -0.72
N ARG A 27 2.08 -21.02 -1.21
CA ARG A 27 1.90 -19.76 -1.93
C ARG A 27 2.54 -18.57 -1.21
N GLN A 28 2.36 -18.45 0.12
CA GLN A 28 3.01 -17.38 0.90
C GLN A 28 4.54 -17.49 0.92
N GLY A 29 5.07 -18.72 0.96
CA GLY A 29 6.52 -18.94 0.87
C GLY A 29 7.09 -18.53 -0.49
N LYS A 30 6.35 -18.77 -1.58
CA LYS A 30 6.74 -18.34 -2.93
C LYS A 30 6.70 -16.82 -3.07
N VAL A 31 5.70 -16.16 -2.47
CA VAL A 31 5.64 -14.69 -2.40
C VAL A 31 6.83 -14.16 -1.60
N ASP A 32 7.14 -14.71 -0.42
CA ASP A 32 8.30 -14.30 0.40
C ASP A 32 9.63 -14.47 -0.37
N LEU A 33 9.76 -15.57 -1.13
CA LEU A 33 10.92 -15.80 -2.02
C LEU A 33 11.03 -14.71 -3.09
N GLN A 34 9.95 -14.35 -3.76
CA GLN A 34 9.94 -13.31 -4.79
C GLN A 34 10.22 -11.92 -4.22
N GLU A 35 9.65 -11.59 -3.05
CA GLU A 35 9.93 -10.32 -2.38
C GLU A 35 11.40 -10.21 -1.97
N ARG A 36 12.02 -11.31 -1.53
CA ARG A 36 13.45 -11.33 -1.21
C ARG A 36 14.32 -11.07 -2.44
N LEU A 37 13.98 -11.68 -3.57
CA LEU A 37 14.67 -11.47 -4.84
C LEU A 37 14.53 -10.01 -5.31
N LEU A 38 13.33 -9.43 -5.20
CA LEU A 38 13.09 -8.01 -5.45
C LEU A 38 13.89 -7.11 -4.52
N ALA A 39 13.94 -7.44 -3.23
CA ALA A 39 14.63 -6.65 -2.21
C ALA A 39 16.15 -6.58 -2.41
N ILE A 40 16.75 -7.60 -3.04
CA ILE A 40 18.19 -7.60 -3.41
C ILE A 40 18.44 -7.14 -4.84
N GLY A 41 17.42 -6.64 -5.54
CA GLY A 41 17.56 -5.96 -6.83
C GLY A 41 17.38 -6.83 -8.08
N TYR A 42 16.83 -8.03 -7.97
CA TYR A 42 16.45 -8.81 -9.15
C TYR A 42 15.13 -8.30 -9.76
N ASP A 43 15.09 -8.25 -11.09
CA ASP A 43 13.93 -7.77 -11.85
C ASP A 43 12.83 -8.84 -11.92
N LEU A 44 11.74 -8.63 -11.17
CA LEU A 44 10.51 -9.41 -11.20
C LEU A 44 9.32 -8.45 -11.37
N ASP A 45 8.25 -8.85 -12.06
CA ASP A 45 7.07 -7.98 -12.23
C ASP A 45 6.34 -7.77 -10.89
N ALA A 46 6.00 -8.87 -10.22
CA ALA A 46 5.35 -8.86 -8.92
C ALA A 46 5.60 -10.17 -8.15
N ALA A 47 5.33 -10.11 -6.84
CA ALA A 47 5.37 -11.27 -5.96
C ALA A 47 3.98 -11.91 -5.89
N ASP A 48 3.60 -12.63 -6.94
CA ASP A 48 2.26 -13.20 -7.10
C ASP A 48 2.10 -14.61 -6.48
N GLY A 49 3.23 -15.24 -6.14
CA GLY A 49 3.32 -16.62 -5.64
C GLY A 49 3.58 -17.66 -6.73
N ASP A 50 3.77 -17.22 -7.98
CA ASP A 50 4.07 -18.10 -9.12
C ASP A 50 5.55 -17.99 -9.55
N LEU A 51 6.25 -19.12 -9.56
CA LEU A 51 7.67 -19.19 -9.92
C LEU A 51 7.84 -19.33 -11.45
N GLY A 52 7.44 -18.30 -12.18
CA GLY A 52 7.54 -18.22 -13.64
C GLY A 52 8.97 -17.98 -14.15
N ALA A 53 9.09 -17.80 -15.48
CA ALA A 53 10.38 -17.69 -16.16
C ALA A 53 11.29 -16.57 -15.61
N LYS A 54 10.74 -15.40 -15.26
CA LYS A 54 11.53 -14.31 -14.66
C LYS A 54 12.07 -14.70 -13.28
N THR A 55 11.23 -15.30 -12.43
CA THR A 55 11.65 -15.80 -11.11
C THR A 55 12.73 -16.86 -11.22
N ARG A 56 12.59 -17.80 -12.16
CA ARG A 56 13.62 -18.82 -12.44
C ARG A 56 14.95 -18.20 -12.85
N ARG A 57 14.93 -17.19 -13.73
CA ARG A 57 16.14 -16.45 -14.13
C ARG A 57 16.77 -15.71 -12.95
N ALA A 58 15.99 -15.06 -12.10
CA ALA A 58 16.48 -14.39 -10.90
C ALA A 58 17.12 -15.37 -9.91
N ILE A 59 16.53 -16.55 -9.70
CA ILE A 59 17.12 -17.62 -8.88
C ILE A 59 18.46 -18.07 -9.47
N GLY A 60 18.52 -18.30 -10.79
CA GLY A 60 19.76 -18.66 -11.47
C GLY A 60 20.86 -17.63 -11.28
N GLN A 61 20.54 -16.34 -11.48
CA GLN A 61 21.51 -15.25 -11.29
C GLN A 61 21.96 -15.13 -9.83
N TRP A 62 21.04 -15.30 -8.87
CA TRP A 62 21.41 -15.35 -7.45
C TRP A 62 22.33 -16.53 -7.15
N GLN A 63 22.09 -17.69 -7.76
CA GLN A 63 23.00 -18.83 -7.64
C GLN A 63 24.39 -18.50 -8.19
N GLU A 64 24.50 -17.95 -9.40
CA GLU A 64 25.78 -17.56 -10.00
C GLU A 64 26.52 -16.54 -9.14
N ALA A 65 25.81 -15.52 -8.65
CA ALA A 65 26.38 -14.49 -7.78
C ALA A 65 26.92 -15.05 -6.46
N ASN A 66 26.41 -16.19 -6.00
CA ASN A 66 26.84 -16.87 -4.78
C ASN A 66 27.78 -18.05 -5.05
N GLY A 67 28.25 -18.24 -6.30
CA GLY A 67 29.13 -19.35 -6.67
C GLY A 67 28.44 -20.72 -6.64
N LEU A 68 27.11 -20.74 -6.70
CA LEU A 68 26.30 -21.94 -6.75
C LEU A 68 25.98 -22.32 -8.20
N PRO A 69 25.72 -23.59 -8.49
CA PRO A 69 25.29 -24.02 -9.82
C PRO A 69 23.95 -23.34 -10.22
N PRO A 70 23.86 -22.68 -11.40
CA PRO A 70 22.67 -21.97 -11.87
C PRO A 70 21.56 -22.91 -12.37
N SER A 71 21.07 -23.74 -11.46
CA SER A 71 20.01 -24.70 -11.73
C SER A 71 18.63 -24.06 -11.88
N THR A 72 18.44 -22.81 -11.44
CA THR A 72 17.16 -22.06 -11.39
C THR A 72 16.12 -22.62 -10.41
N PHE A 73 16.47 -23.70 -9.71
CA PHE A 73 15.71 -24.32 -8.63
C PHE A 73 16.50 -24.24 -7.34
N LEU A 74 15.83 -24.11 -6.20
CA LEU A 74 16.51 -24.01 -4.90
C LEU A 74 16.55 -25.34 -4.18
N THR A 75 17.67 -25.63 -3.51
CA THR A 75 17.72 -26.65 -2.45
C THR A 75 17.25 -26.06 -1.11
N PRO A 76 16.79 -26.86 -0.13
CA PRO A 76 16.45 -26.37 1.22
C PRO A 76 17.58 -25.57 1.86
N LYS A 77 18.83 -25.98 1.62
CA LYS A 77 20.02 -25.30 2.14
C LYS A 77 20.25 -23.95 1.47
N GLN A 78 20.10 -23.88 0.14
CA GLN A 78 20.19 -22.62 -0.61
C GLN A 78 19.06 -21.66 -0.25
N TYR A 79 17.83 -22.16 -0.09
CA TYR A 79 16.72 -21.34 0.36
C TYR A 79 16.93 -20.78 1.76
N ALA A 80 17.39 -21.60 2.72
CA ALA A 80 17.75 -21.13 4.06
C ALA A 80 18.83 -20.04 4.01
N ARG A 81 19.85 -20.22 3.15
CA ARG A 81 20.90 -19.23 2.93
C ARG A 81 20.34 -17.91 2.39
N LEU A 82 19.53 -17.97 1.32
CA LEU A 82 18.87 -16.80 0.75
C LEU A 82 18.05 -16.06 1.82
N LYS A 83 17.29 -16.77 2.66
CA LYS A 83 16.51 -16.13 3.73
C LYS A 83 17.36 -15.38 4.73
N LEU A 84 18.50 -15.95 5.12
CA LEU A 84 19.44 -15.33 6.06
C LEU A 84 20.11 -14.10 5.45
N ASP A 85 20.52 -14.18 4.19
CA ASP A 85 21.24 -13.09 3.51
C ASP A 85 20.33 -11.89 3.18
N THR A 86 19.01 -12.11 3.13
CA THR A 86 18.02 -11.09 2.69
C THR A 86 17.14 -10.52 3.80
N VAL A 87 17.41 -10.82 5.08
CA VAL A 87 16.56 -10.37 6.20
C VAL A 87 16.43 -8.84 6.23
N ASP A 88 17.55 -8.12 6.20
CA ASP A 88 17.56 -6.65 6.27
C ASP A 88 17.01 -6.02 4.99
N ALA A 89 17.40 -6.55 3.83
CA ALA A 89 16.90 -6.07 2.54
C ALA A 89 15.37 -6.18 2.45
N LEU A 90 14.81 -7.34 2.84
CA LEU A 90 13.36 -7.57 2.83
C LEU A 90 12.62 -6.64 3.79
N LYS A 91 13.20 -6.36 4.96
CA LYS A 91 12.61 -5.44 5.95
C LYS A 91 12.49 -4.03 5.37
N THR A 92 13.56 -3.52 4.75
CA THR A 92 13.58 -2.20 4.11
C THR A 92 12.57 -2.16 2.96
N TYR A 93 12.62 -3.13 2.06
CA TYR A 93 11.70 -3.24 0.93
C TYR A 93 10.23 -3.21 1.35
N ARG A 94 9.85 -3.99 2.38
CA ARG A 94 8.47 -4.00 2.89
C ARG A 94 8.06 -2.67 3.54
N ALA A 95 8.98 -2.01 4.24
CA ALA A 95 8.72 -0.71 4.85
C ALA A 95 8.49 0.38 3.79
N GLU A 96 9.32 0.40 2.74
CA GLU A 96 9.18 1.31 1.60
C GLU A 96 7.84 1.13 0.91
N ARG A 97 7.51 -0.11 0.53
CA ARG A 97 6.20 -0.45 -0.09
C ARG A 97 5.01 -0.05 0.78
N ALA A 98 5.11 -0.22 2.10
CA ALA A 98 4.05 0.20 3.02
C ALA A 98 3.88 1.73 3.05
N SER A 99 4.98 2.48 3.00
CA SER A 99 4.95 3.95 2.98
C SER A 99 4.40 4.50 1.65
N GLU A 100 4.77 3.90 0.52
CA GLU A 100 4.25 4.24 -0.80
C GLU A 100 2.74 3.95 -0.91
N ALA A 101 2.29 2.82 -0.35
CA ALA A 101 0.87 2.48 -0.30
C ALA A 101 0.07 3.52 0.50
N GLN A 102 0.64 4.03 1.61
CA GLN A 102 0.01 5.09 2.40
C GLN A 102 -0.02 6.43 1.65
N ALA A 103 1.08 6.82 0.99
CA ALA A 103 1.15 8.04 0.18
C ALA A 103 0.12 8.02 -0.96
N LYS A 104 0.01 6.90 -1.68
CA LYS A 104 -0.95 6.72 -2.77
C LYS A 104 -2.41 6.75 -2.28
N LYS A 105 -2.67 6.28 -1.06
CA LYS A 105 -3.99 6.35 -0.42
C LYS A 105 -4.33 7.75 0.08
N GLN A 106 -3.36 8.54 0.53
CA GLN A 106 -3.58 9.94 0.92
C GLN A 106 -3.77 10.85 -0.29
N GLU A 107 -3.05 10.62 -1.39
CA GLU A 107 -3.23 11.36 -2.65
C GLU A 107 -4.61 11.14 -3.28
N SER A 108 -5.19 9.95 -3.10
CA SER A 108 -6.56 9.64 -3.55
C SER A 108 -7.66 10.14 -2.60
N VAL A 109 -7.31 10.63 -1.41
CA VAL A 109 -8.26 11.17 -0.41
C VAL A 109 -8.31 12.70 -0.39
N VAL A 110 -7.38 13.41 -1.03
CA VAL A 110 -7.51 14.87 -1.26
C VAL A 110 -8.44 15.10 -2.46
N PRO A 111 -9.63 15.70 -2.30
CA PRO A 111 -10.46 16.08 -3.44
C PRO A 111 -9.73 17.17 -4.20
N GLN A 112 -9.13 16.83 -5.34
CA GLN A 112 -8.76 17.81 -6.35
C GLN A 112 -10.06 18.48 -6.81
N ARG A 113 -10.38 19.64 -6.22
CA ARG A 113 -11.33 20.58 -6.81
C ARG A 113 -10.69 21.06 -8.12
N PRO A 114 -11.23 20.73 -9.31
CA PRO A 114 -10.63 21.19 -10.55
C PRO A 114 -10.81 22.71 -10.61
N GLN A 115 -9.73 23.45 -10.36
CA GLN A 115 -9.68 24.86 -10.74
C GLN A 115 -9.61 24.90 -12.27
N LYS A 116 -10.77 24.97 -12.92
CA LYS A 116 -10.83 25.41 -14.32
C LYS A 116 -10.19 26.80 -14.38
N PRO A 117 -9.10 27.02 -15.14
CA PRO A 117 -8.68 28.38 -15.44
C PRO A 117 -9.78 29.00 -16.29
N GLN A 118 -10.53 29.93 -15.70
CA GLN A 118 -11.49 30.73 -16.45
C GLN A 118 -10.69 31.60 -17.44
N PRO A 119 -11.00 31.60 -18.74
CA PRO A 119 -10.34 32.49 -19.68
C PRO A 119 -10.76 33.92 -19.35
N VAL A 120 -9.77 34.78 -19.13
CA VAL A 120 -9.96 36.22 -18.89
C VAL A 120 -10.47 36.85 -20.19
N VAL A 121 -11.79 36.93 -20.35
CA VAL A 121 -12.40 37.75 -21.40
C VAL A 121 -12.49 39.18 -20.92
N ARG A 122 -11.56 39.97 -21.46
CA ARG A 122 -11.44 41.42 -21.29
C ARG A 122 -12.50 42.12 -22.12
N ALA A 123 -13.52 42.73 -21.50
CA ALA A 123 -14.42 43.66 -22.19
C ALA A 123 -15.01 44.76 -21.27
N ARG A 124 -14.36 45.93 -21.37
CA ARG A 124 -14.74 47.36 -21.25
C ARG A 124 -16.02 47.84 -20.49
N PRO A 125 -15.96 49.06 -19.88
CA PRO A 125 -17.05 49.66 -19.11
C PRO A 125 -17.95 50.60 -19.95
N ARG A 126 -19.26 50.62 -19.67
CA ARG A 126 -20.28 51.66 -19.94
C ARG A 126 -21.66 51.02 -19.69
N ARG A 127 -22.69 51.63 -19.12
CA ARG A 127 -23.00 53.04 -18.88
C ARG A 127 -24.13 53.05 -17.83
N GLN A 128 -23.98 53.97 -16.90
CA GLN A 128 -24.99 54.49 -15.98
C GLN A 128 -26.33 54.74 -16.69
N GLU A 129 -27.42 54.14 -16.20
CA GLU A 129 -28.76 54.69 -16.38
C GLU A 129 -29.55 54.51 -15.08
N GLN A 130 -29.54 55.58 -14.30
CA GLN A 130 -30.46 55.83 -13.20
C GLN A 130 -31.81 56.21 -13.79
N ARG A 131 -32.88 55.49 -13.40
CA ARG A 131 -34.24 56.00 -13.23
C ARG A 131 -34.77 55.29 -11.98
N GLU A 132 -34.73 55.90 -10.81
CA GLU A 132 -35.68 56.94 -10.36
C GLU A 132 -37.11 56.38 -10.30
N ALA A 133 -37.51 55.85 -9.14
CA ALA A 133 -38.70 56.28 -8.39
C ALA A 133 -39.06 55.30 -7.25
N ALA A 134 -39.36 55.91 -6.09
CA ALA A 134 -40.31 55.47 -5.06
C ALA A 134 -40.00 54.22 -4.19
N ASN A 135 -39.50 54.49 -2.97
CA ASN A 135 -39.97 53.81 -1.75
C ASN A 135 -41.32 54.47 -1.35
N PRO A 136 -42.32 53.76 -0.80
CA PRO A 136 -42.16 53.13 0.52
C PRO A 136 -42.86 51.76 0.72
N GLY A 137 -42.37 50.96 1.67
CA GLY A 137 -43.10 49.82 2.23
C GLY A 137 -42.20 48.82 2.98
N PRO A 138 -42.44 48.50 4.27
CA PRO A 138 -41.47 47.79 5.10
C PRO A 138 -41.66 46.26 5.13
N ALA A 139 -40.51 45.55 5.19
CA ALA A 139 -40.29 44.21 5.75
C ALA A 139 -40.88 42.98 5.01
N PRO A 140 -40.33 41.74 5.16
CA PRO A 140 -39.46 41.29 6.25
C PRO A 140 -38.14 40.59 5.84
N LYS A 141 -37.23 40.65 6.81
CA LYS A 141 -35.93 39.96 6.90
C LYS A 141 -36.11 38.44 6.75
N PRO A 142 -35.20 37.70 6.08
CA PRO A 142 -35.12 36.26 6.29
C PRO A 142 -34.70 36.05 7.75
N LYS A 143 -35.58 35.39 8.50
CA LYS A 143 -35.34 35.03 9.89
C LYS A 143 -34.14 34.10 9.93
N ALA A 144 -33.13 34.49 10.69
CA ALA A 144 -32.19 33.57 11.30
C ALA A 144 -33.02 32.47 11.98
N THR A 145 -32.83 31.22 11.54
CA THR A 145 -33.33 30.07 12.27
C THR A 145 -32.71 30.09 13.67
N PRO A 146 -33.51 29.92 14.74
CA PRO A 146 -32.96 29.85 16.08
C PRO A 146 -32.04 28.63 16.17
N ALA A 147 -30.83 28.83 16.69
CA ALA A 147 -29.99 27.76 17.17
C ALA A 147 -30.82 26.93 18.15
N ARG A 148 -31.32 25.77 17.68
CA ARG A 148 -31.95 24.78 18.55
C ARG A 148 -30.85 24.35 19.50
N LYS A 149 -31.02 24.62 20.78
CA LYS A 149 -30.12 24.21 21.86
C LYS A 149 -29.78 22.74 21.63
N SER A 150 -28.53 22.48 21.23
CA SER A 150 -28.06 21.17 20.84
C SER A 150 -28.19 20.26 22.05
N ALA A 151 -29.20 19.38 22.03
CA ALA A 151 -29.45 18.43 23.10
C ALA A 151 -28.42 17.28 23.10
N TYR A 152 -27.39 17.36 22.25
CA TYR A 152 -26.36 16.35 22.08
C TYR A 152 -24.97 16.99 21.93
N HIS A 153 -23.96 16.33 22.48
CA HIS A 153 -22.55 16.60 22.35
C HIS A 153 -21.88 15.51 21.51
N MET A 154 -20.91 15.91 20.68
CA MET A 154 -20.07 15.00 19.91
C MET A 154 -18.91 14.52 20.78
N CYS A 155 -18.75 13.20 20.88
CA CYS A 155 -17.65 12.55 21.60
C CYS A 155 -16.81 11.74 20.60
N ASN A 156 -15.48 11.71 20.77
CA ASN A 156 -14.56 10.97 19.91
C ASN A 156 -14.02 9.74 20.64
N GLY A 157 -14.24 8.55 20.08
CA GLY A 157 -13.78 7.27 20.62
C GLY A 157 -12.80 6.56 19.68
N ILE A 158 -12.37 5.36 20.09
CA ILE A 158 -11.45 4.51 19.34
C ILE A 158 -11.97 4.08 17.95
N ASP A 159 -13.29 3.99 17.77
CA ASP A 159 -13.94 3.62 16.50
C ASP A 159 -14.55 4.82 15.73
N GLY A 160 -14.36 6.05 16.22
CA GLY A 160 -14.83 7.28 15.57
C GLY A 160 -15.69 8.19 16.45
N THR A 161 -16.33 9.20 15.82
CA THR A 161 -17.17 10.20 16.50
C THR A 161 -18.61 9.73 16.64
N PHE A 162 -19.17 9.85 17.85
CA PHE A 162 -20.57 9.50 18.16
C PHE A 162 -21.28 10.63 18.94
N GLU A 163 -22.60 10.72 18.80
CA GLU A 163 -23.45 11.82 19.29
C GLU A 163 -24.20 11.40 20.55
N ILE A 164 -23.91 12.03 21.70
CA ILE A 164 -24.43 11.65 23.03
C ILE A 164 -25.29 12.80 23.59
N PRO A 165 -26.41 12.54 24.29
CA PRO A 165 -27.21 13.59 24.90
C PRO A 165 -26.40 14.54 25.82
N ALA A 166 -26.70 15.83 25.80
CA ALA A 166 -25.97 16.87 26.54
C ALA A 166 -26.01 16.72 28.07
N ALA A 167 -26.86 15.84 28.59
CA ALA A 167 -26.91 15.46 30.00
C ALA A 167 -25.86 14.41 30.41
N GLN A 168 -25.21 13.75 29.44
CA GLN A 168 -24.22 12.69 29.67
C GLN A 168 -22.82 13.15 29.29
N ARG A 169 -21.83 12.82 30.13
CA ARG A 169 -20.41 13.07 29.87
C ARG A 169 -19.89 12.00 28.89
N CYS A 170 -19.00 12.36 27.97
CA CYS A 170 -18.34 11.39 27.09
C CYS A 170 -17.67 10.29 27.93
N PRO A 171 -18.05 9.00 27.78
CA PRO A 171 -17.43 7.91 28.53
C PRO A 171 -16.01 7.67 28.02
N LEU A 172 -15.04 7.50 28.95
CA LEU A 172 -13.65 7.20 28.61
C LEU A 172 -13.43 5.78 28.05
N SER A 173 -14.43 4.91 28.18
CA SER A 173 -14.38 3.50 27.75
C SER A 173 -15.49 3.27 26.73
N GLY A 174 -15.13 2.90 25.51
CA GLY A 174 -15.94 2.92 24.29
C GLY A 174 -17.12 1.95 24.21
N TYR A 175 -17.97 1.84 25.23
CA TYR A 175 -19.19 1.02 25.16
C TYR A 175 -20.41 1.74 25.73
N ALA A 176 -21.30 2.17 24.85
CA ALA A 176 -22.71 2.40 25.19
C ALA A 176 -23.44 1.06 25.02
N ASN A 177 -23.83 0.43 26.13
CA ASN A 177 -24.72 -0.74 26.11
C ASN A 177 -26.17 -0.30 25.92
N HIS A 178 -26.92 -1.17 25.25
CA HIS A 178 -28.31 -1.06 24.80
C HIS A 178 -29.33 -0.71 25.90
#